data_AF-A0A117N282-F1
#
_entry.id   AF-A0A117N282-F1
#
_cell.length_a   1.000
_cell.length_b   1.000
_cell.length_c   1.000
_cell.angle_alpha   90.00
_cell.angle_beta   90.00
_cell.angle_gamma   90.00
#
_symmetry.space_group_name_H-M   'P 1'
#
loop_
_entity.id
_entity.type
_entity.pdbx_description
1 polymer ?
#
loop_
_entity_poly.entity_id
_entity_poly.type
_entity_poly.pdbx_seq_one_letter_code
_entity_poly.pdbx_strand_id
1 'polypeptide(L)'
;MSDDTAIGRSLSEEIGYWLESASRTLEKRYGNGVPLAKQDVLLAHYLYGLTAVIHADEAPAAHLAAMRSYLGRLIPDERVARALTAVPEAGDSWLENTLQRVEAIGEKQGHALLARGADVVIPFSSRNASVAGSAEPAIERDPPKEAFSQ
;
A
#
# COMPACT_ATOMS: atom_id res chain seq x y z
N MET A 1 4.89 12.22 31.44
CA MET A 1 3.59 11.54 31.24
C MET A 1 2.99 12.13 29.98
N SER A 2 2.60 11.24 29.07
CA SER A 2 2.05 11.49 27.72
C SER A 2 3.04 11.84 26.61
N ASP A 3 3.83 10.85 26.19
CA ASP A 3 4.29 10.71 24.80
C ASP A 3 3.12 10.11 23.98
N ASP A 4 2.23 10.96 23.49
CA ASP A 4 1.19 10.57 22.53
C ASP A 4 1.81 10.56 21.11
N THR A 5 2.71 9.59 20.88
CA THR A 5 3.24 9.36 19.53
C THR A 5 2.23 8.49 18.81
N ALA A 6 1.36 9.11 18.00
CA ALA A 6 0.51 8.39 17.06
C ALA A 6 1.40 7.60 16.07
N ILE A 7 1.66 6.32 16.37
CA ILE A 7 2.36 5.42 15.45
C ILE A 7 1.38 5.11 14.31
N GLY A 8 1.41 5.94 13.27
CA GLY A 8 0.72 5.66 12.02
C GLY A 8 1.30 4.40 11.36
N ARG A 9 0.45 3.53 10.80
CA ARG A 9 0.89 2.39 9.99
C ARG A 9 1.53 2.87 8.68
N SER A 10 2.56 2.18 8.23
CA SER A 10 3.11 2.39 6.88
C SER A 10 2.07 2.04 5.81
N LEU A 11 2.23 2.60 4.59
CA LEU A 11 1.34 2.30 3.47
C LEU A 11 1.24 0.79 3.17
N SER A 12 2.35 0.05 3.31
CA SER A 12 2.36 -1.41 3.12
C SER A 12 1.55 -2.15 4.18
N GLU A 13 1.56 -1.66 5.42
CA GLU A 13 0.74 -2.20 6.52
C GLU A 13 -0.73 -1.85 6.33
N GLU A 14 -1.04 -0.63 5.86
CA GLU A 14 -2.41 -0.23 5.50
C GLU A 14 -2.97 -1.08 4.37
N ILE A 15 -2.22 -1.30 3.28
CA ILE A 15 -2.62 -2.20 2.19
C ILE A 15 -2.88 -3.61 2.73
N GLY A 16 -1.97 -4.13 3.57
CA GLY A 16 -2.14 -5.44 4.19
C GLY A 16 -3.40 -5.55 5.05
N TYR A 17 -3.68 -4.53 5.86
CA TYR A 17 -4.88 -4.45 6.68
C TYR A 17 -6.16 -4.45 5.84
N TRP A 18 -6.21 -3.64 4.79
CA TRP A 18 -7.35 -3.56 3.88
C TRP A 18 -7.58 -4.88 3.14
N LEU A 19 -6.51 -5.53 2.70
CA LEU A 19 -6.58 -6.83 2.05
C LEU A 19 -7.11 -7.92 2.98
N GLU A 20 -6.62 -7.97 4.23
CA GLU A 20 -7.12 -8.94 5.23
C GLU A 20 -8.60 -8.71 5.55
N SER A 21 -8.99 -7.43 5.70
CA SER A 21 -10.39 -7.04 5.93
C SER A 21 -11.30 -7.46 4.77
N ALA A 22 -10.86 -7.26 3.53
CA ALA A 22 -11.57 -7.69 2.34
C ALA A 22 -11.70 -9.22 2.29
N SER A 23 -10.63 -9.96 2.58
CA SER A 23 -10.65 -11.43 2.64
C SER A 23 -11.70 -11.94 3.63
N ARG A 24 -11.72 -11.41 4.87
CA ARG A 24 -12.72 -11.77 5.89
C ARG A 24 -14.15 -11.40 5.45
N THR A 25 -14.31 -10.30 4.72
CA THR A 25 -15.61 -9.87 4.20
C THR A 25 -16.11 -10.80 3.10
N LEU A 26 -15.24 -11.21 2.17
CA LEU A 26 -15.56 -12.17 1.12
C LEU A 26 -15.95 -13.52 1.72
N GLU A 27 -15.17 -14.03 2.67
CA GLU A 27 -15.48 -15.28 3.36
C GLU A 27 -16.85 -15.22 4.06
N LYS A 28 -17.13 -14.15 4.81
CA LYS A 28 -18.44 -13.98 5.49
C LYS A 28 -19.61 -13.92 4.51
N ARG A 29 -19.42 -13.26 3.36
CA ARG A 29 -20.50 -12.99 2.41
C ARG A 29 -20.76 -14.16 1.48
N TYR A 30 -19.69 -14.80 1.01
CA TYR A 30 -19.72 -15.77 -0.08
C TYR A 30 -19.36 -17.18 0.37
N GLY A 31 -18.52 -17.32 1.40
CA GLY A 31 -18.24 -18.57 2.13
C GLY A 31 -18.42 -19.86 1.32
N ASN A 32 -19.29 -20.75 1.80
CA ASN A 32 -19.58 -22.03 1.12
C ASN A 32 -20.46 -21.88 -0.13
N GLY A 33 -21.00 -20.69 -0.42
CA GLY A 33 -21.89 -20.43 -1.55
C GLY A 33 -21.17 -20.10 -2.85
N VAL A 34 -19.87 -19.80 -2.81
CA VAL A 34 -19.06 -19.46 -3.98
C VAL A 34 -17.77 -20.28 -3.94
N PRO A 35 -17.35 -20.91 -5.06
CA PRO A 35 -16.09 -21.65 -5.10
C PRO A 35 -14.91 -20.81 -4.64
N LEU A 36 -14.02 -21.41 -3.85
CA LEU A 36 -12.85 -20.73 -3.30
C LEU A 36 -11.99 -20.04 -4.37
N ALA A 37 -11.86 -20.67 -5.55
CA ALA A 37 -11.15 -20.09 -6.68
C ALA A 37 -11.76 -18.74 -7.13
N LYS A 38 -13.10 -18.62 -7.18
CA LYS A 38 -13.75 -17.34 -7.52
C LYS A 38 -13.55 -16.31 -6.41
N GLN A 39 -13.54 -16.72 -5.15
CA GLN A 39 -13.21 -15.81 -4.04
C GLN A 39 -11.78 -15.28 -4.13
N ASP A 40 -10.82 -16.11 -4.54
CA ASP A 40 -9.44 -15.69 -4.74
C ASP A 40 -9.31 -14.67 -5.88
N VAL A 41 -10.04 -14.86 -6.98
CA VAL A 41 -10.09 -13.90 -8.09
C VAL A 41 -10.72 -12.57 -7.64
N LEU A 42 -11.81 -12.62 -6.86
CA LEU A 42 -12.41 -11.41 -6.28
C LEU A 42 -11.44 -10.66 -5.38
N LEU A 43 -10.67 -11.38 -4.55
CA LEU A 43 -9.66 -10.78 -3.68
C LEU A 43 -8.52 -10.16 -4.48
N ALA A 44 -8.08 -10.81 -5.56
CA ALA A 44 -7.07 -10.30 -6.46
C ALA A 44 -7.52 -9.02 -7.19
N HIS A 45 -8.77 -8.95 -7.66
CA HIS A 45 -9.32 -7.75 -8.30
C HIS A 45 -9.54 -6.60 -7.31
N TYR A 46 -9.97 -6.90 -6.09
CA TYR A 46 -10.00 -5.90 -5.02
C TYR A 46 -8.61 -5.30 -4.79
N LEU A 47 -7.59 -6.16 -4.64
CA LEU A 47 -6.22 -5.71 -4.45
C LEU A 47 -5.70 -4.93 -5.66
N TYR A 48 -6.03 -5.37 -6.88
CA TYR A 48 -5.67 -4.66 -8.10
C TYR A 48 -6.21 -3.23 -8.06
N GLY A 49 -7.51 -3.04 -7.83
CA GLY A 49 -8.09 -1.69 -7.73
C GLY A 49 -7.42 -0.86 -6.62
N LEU A 50 -7.20 -1.46 -5.44
CA LEU A 50 -6.53 -0.81 -4.32
C LEU A 50 -5.12 -0.32 -4.66
N THR A 51 -4.36 -1.13 -5.40
CA THR A 51 -2.94 -0.88 -5.65
C THR A 51 -2.68 -0.20 -7.00
N ALA A 52 -3.61 -0.25 -7.96
CA ALA A 52 -3.46 0.38 -9.26
C ALA A 52 -3.28 1.91 -9.16
N VAL A 53 -3.97 2.54 -8.20
CA VAL A 53 -3.81 3.97 -7.93
C VAL A 53 -2.53 4.30 -7.18
N ILE A 54 -2.05 3.37 -6.33
CA ILE A 54 -0.84 3.54 -5.51
C ILE A 54 0.42 3.34 -6.35
N HIS A 55 0.38 2.37 -7.26
CA HIS A 55 1.47 1.97 -8.14
C HIS A 55 1.28 2.52 -9.57
N ALA A 56 0.52 3.60 -9.73
CA ALA A 56 0.13 4.13 -11.05
C ALA A 56 1.33 4.49 -11.95
N ASP A 57 2.43 4.95 -11.34
CA ASP A 57 3.66 5.34 -12.03
C ASP A 57 4.70 4.20 -12.12
N GLU A 58 4.39 3.02 -11.58
CA GLU A 58 5.28 1.87 -11.63
C GLU A 58 5.13 1.06 -12.91
N ALA A 59 6.20 0.35 -13.29
CA ALA A 59 6.13 -0.59 -14.39
C ALA A 59 5.13 -1.73 -14.05
N PRO A 60 4.35 -2.24 -15.03
CA PRO A 60 3.37 -3.31 -14.77
C PRO A 60 3.95 -4.56 -14.11
N ALA A 61 5.21 -4.89 -14.38
CA ALA A 61 5.90 -6.02 -13.75
C ALA A 61 6.16 -5.78 -12.25
N ALA A 62 6.44 -4.54 -11.85
CA ALA A 62 6.63 -4.18 -10.45
C ALA A 62 5.31 -4.23 -9.69
N HIS A 63 4.23 -3.68 -10.28
CA HIS A 63 2.88 -3.77 -9.70
C HIS A 63 2.41 -5.23 -9.54
N LEU A 64 2.62 -6.07 -10.56
CA LEU A 64 2.31 -7.50 -10.47
C LEU A 64 3.12 -8.21 -9.37
N ALA A 65 4.40 -7.87 -9.20
CA ALA A 65 5.24 -8.42 -8.14
C ALA A 65 4.73 -7.99 -6.75
N ALA A 66 4.31 -6.72 -6.60
CA ALA A 66 3.70 -6.22 -5.37
C ALA A 66 2.39 -6.97 -5.05
N MET A 67 1.51 -7.14 -6.04
CA MET A 67 0.27 -7.92 -5.89
C MET A 67 0.54 -9.35 -5.41
N ARG A 68 1.52 -10.03 -6.02
CA ARG A 68 1.94 -11.38 -5.59
C ARG A 68 2.41 -11.38 -4.13
N SER A 69 3.23 -10.40 -3.75
CA SER A 69 3.75 -10.29 -2.39
C SER A 69 2.63 -10.09 -1.36
N TYR A 70 1.64 -9.23 -1.65
CA TYR A 70 0.53 -8.98 -0.74
C TYR A 70 -0.43 -10.18 -0.63
N LEU A 71 -0.82 -10.79 -1.75
CA LEU A 71 -1.69 -11.98 -1.72
C LEU A 71 -1.02 -13.18 -1.05
N GLY A 72 0.28 -13.38 -1.27
CA GLY A 72 1.07 -14.46 -0.66
C GLY A 72 1.15 -14.40 0.87
N ARG A 73 0.80 -13.26 1.48
CA ARG A 73 0.68 -13.15 2.95
C ARG A 73 -0.59 -13.81 3.50
N LEU A 74 -1.61 -14.01 2.66
CA LEU A 74 -2.93 -14.49 3.08
C LEU A 74 -3.28 -15.86 2.51
N ILE A 75 -2.86 -16.16 1.29
CA ILE A 75 -3.18 -17.41 0.61
C ILE A 75 -1.92 -18.08 0.03
N PRO A 76 -1.90 -19.42 -0.10
CA PRO A 76 -0.76 -20.13 -0.68
C PRO A 76 -0.41 -19.66 -2.10
N ASP A 77 0.88 -19.65 -2.43
CA ASP A 77 1.42 -19.18 -3.72
C ASP A 77 0.74 -19.81 -4.94
N GLU A 78 0.39 -21.10 -4.89
CA GLU A 78 -0.34 -21.78 -5.97
C GLU A 78 -1.70 -21.12 -6.24
N ARG A 79 -2.41 -20.70 -5.18
CA ARG A 79 -3.69 -20.00 -5.29
C ARG A 79 -3.49 -18.56 -5.76
N VAL A 80 -2.44 -17.88 -5.31
CA VAL A 80 -2.05 -16.55 -5.84
C VAL A 80 -1.84 -16.62 -7.35
N ALA A 81 -1.01 -17.56 -7.81
CA ALA A 81 -0.70 -17.72 -9.23
C ALA A 81 -1.96 -17.96 -10.05
N ARG A 82 -2.82 -18.90 -9.61
CA ARG A 82 -4.10 -19.17 -10.29
C ARG A 82 -5.01 -17.95 -10.34
N ALA A 83 -5.17 -17.24 -9.24
CA ALA A 83 -6.07 -16.08 -9.16
C ALA A 83 -5.64 -14.94 -10.09
N LEU A 84 -4.33 -14.67 -10.16
CA LEU A 84 -3.77 -13.61 -11.01
C LEU A 84 -3.81 -13.94 -12.51
N THR A 85 -3.94 -15.22 -12.88
CA THR A 85 -4.05 -15.64 -14.28
C THR A 85 -5.47 -16.07 -14.68
N ALA A 86 -6.41 -16.06 -13.73
CA ALA A 86 -7.76 -16.51 -13.97
C ALA A 86 -8.50 -15.55 -14.89
N VAL A 87 -9.25 -16.10 -15.83
CA VAL A 87 -10.17 -15.37 -16.68
C VAL A 87 -11.57 -15.91 -16.39
N PRO A 88 -12.58 -15.05 -16.12
CA PRO A 88 -13.96 -15.49 -15.95
C PRO A 88 -14.41 -16.33 -17.14
N GLU A 89 -15.14 -17.42 -16.86
CA GLU A 89 -15.74 -18.23 -17.91
C GLU A 89 -16.76 -17.41 -18.69
N ALA A 90 -16.82 -17.60 -20.00
CA ALA A 90 -17.79 -16.92 -20.85
C ALA A 90 -19.23 -17.21 -20.36
N GLY A 91 -19.98 -16.15 -20.05
CA GLY A 91 -21.34 -16.25 -19.53
C GLY A 91 -21.48 -16.23 -18.01
N ASP A 92 -20.38 -16.16 -17.25
CA ASP A 92 -20.42 -15.95 -15.80
C ASP A 92 -20.63 -14.46 -15.45
N SER A 93 -21.79 -13.92 -15.85
CA SER A 93 -22.11 -12.51 -15.66
C SER A 93 -22.17 -12.09 -14.19
N TRP A 94 -22.42 -13.03 -13.27
CA TRP A 94 -22.36 -12.74 -11.85
C TRP A 94 -20.92 -12.42 -11.43
N LEU A 95 -19.95 -13.24 -11.84
CA LEU A 95 -18.54 -13.01 -11.52
C LEU A 95 -18.04 -11.73 -12.18
N GLU A 96 -18.30 -11.52 -13.48
CA GLU A 96 -17.90 -10.30 -14.21
C GLU A 96 -18.39 -9.02 -13.52
N ASN A 97 -19.68 -8.95 -13.19
CA ASN A 97 -20.26 -7.79 -12.50
C ASN A 97 -19.69 -7.62 -11.08
N THR A 98 -19.41 -8.74 -10.39
CA THR A 98 -18.87 -8.68 -9.03
C THR A 98 -17.42 -8.21 -9.05
N LEU A 99 -16.61 -8.64 -10.03
CA LEU A 99 -15.23 -8.21 -10.22
C LEU A 99 -15.14 -6.69 -10.39
N GLN A 100 -15.94 -6.13 -11.30
CA GLN A 100 -15.99 -4.68 -11.51
C GLN A 100 -16.33 -3.92 -10.22
N ARG A 101 -17.26 -4.45 -9.42
CA ARG A 101 -17.65 -3.82 -8.15
C ARG A 101 -16.55 -3.89 -7.10
N VAL A 102 -15.89 -5.03 -6.92
CA VAL A 102 -14.83 -5.16 -5.91
C VAL A 102 -13.59 -4.37 -6.28
N GLU A 103 -13.28 -4.28 -7.58
CA GLU A 103 -12.20 -3.45 -8.11
C GLU A 103 -12.46 -1.96 -7.82
N ALA A 104 -13.66 -1.46 -8.14
CA ALA A 104 -14.03 -0.07 -7.85
C ALA A 104 -14.03 0.24 -6.34
N ILE A 105 -14.37 -0.73 -5.49
CA ILE A 105 -14.23 -0.57 -4.03
C ILE A 105 -12.75 -0.46 -3.65
N GLY A 106 -11.89 -1.32 -4.21
CA GLY A 106 -10.44 -1.25 -4.02
C GLY A 106 -9.89 0.12 -4.40
N GLU A 107 -10.18 0.58 -5.61
CA GLU A 107 -9.75 1.88 -6.16
C GLU A 107 -10.14 3.04 -5.24
N LYS A 108 -11.40 3.07 -4.80
CA LYS A 108 -11.88 4.08 -3.83
C LYS A 108 -11.06 4.08 -2.54
N GLN A 109 -10.73 2.91 -2.02
CA GLN A 109 -9.91 2.81 -0.81
C GLN A 109 -8.46 3.22 -1.08
N GLY A 110 -7.91 2.90 -2.25
CA GLY A 110 -6.56 3.32 -2.64
C GLY A 110 -6.45 4.85 -2.72
N HIS A 111 -7.45 5.51 -3.33
CA HIS A 111 -7.53 6.97 -3.31
C HIS A 111 -7.67 7.53 -1.89
N ALA A 112 -8.46 6.88 -1.03
CA ALA A 112 -8.59 7.30 0.37
C ALA A 112 -7.25 7.16 1.14
N LEU A 113 -6.45 6.12 0.86
CA LEU A 113 -5.11 5.95 1.44
C LEU A 113 -4.18 7.07 0.99
N LEU A 114 -4.14 7.38 -0.31
CA LEU A 114 -3.33 8.49 -0.84
C LEU A 114 -3.78 9.85 -0.27
N ALA A 115 -5.08 10.08 -0.16
CA ALA A 115 -5.63 11.32 0.39
C ALA A 115 -5.41 11.47 1.90
N ARG A 116 -5.31 10.36 2.64
CA ARG A 116 -4.95 10.34 4.07
C ARG A 116 -3.46 10.58 4.32
N GLY A 117 -2.64 10.53 3.27
CA GLY A 117 -1.24 10.89 3.36
C GLY A 117 -0.48 10.79 2.04
N ALA A 118 -0.32 11.97 1.41
CA ALA A 118 0.97 12.42 0.86
C ALA A 118 2.04 12.66 1.97
N ASP A 119 1.77 12.15 3.19
CA ASP A 119 2.58 12.18 4.40
C ASP A 119 2.86 10.76 4.91
N VAL A 120 2.81 9.76 4.02
CA VAL A 120 3.45 8.47 4.28
C VAL A 120 4.96 8.69 4.18
N VAL A 121 5.61 8.84 5.33
CA VAL A 121 7.06 8.65 5.45
C VAL A 121 7.34 7.19 5.13
N ILE A 122 7.86 6.90 3.93
CA ILE A 122 8.41 5.59 3.58
C ILE A 122 9.75 5.43 4.32
N PRO A 123 9.88 4.52 5.30
CA PRO A 123 11.15 4.30 5.96
C PRO A 123 11.95 3.29 5.14
N PHE A 124 12.60 3.75 4.07
CA PHE A 124 13.82 3.10 3.60
C PHE A 124 14.92 4.15 3.47
N SER A 125 15.58 4.39 4.61
CA SER A 125 16.97 4.84 4.59
C SER A 125 17.81 3.82 3.84
N SER A 126 18.40 4.22 2.72
CA SER A 126 19.67 3.63 2.29
C SER A 126 20.79 4.45 2.92
N ARG A 127 21.35 3.93 4.01
CA ARG A 127 22.51 4.48 4.70
C ARG A 127 23.78 3.99 3.99
N ASN A 128 24.54 4.94 3.44
CA ASN A 128 25.99 4.99 3.14
C ASN A 128 26.52 4.67 1.73
N ALA A 129 26.86 5.73 0.98
CA ALA A 129 28.20 6.05 0.44
C ALA A 129 28.05 7.37 -0.37
N SER A 130 28.62 8.52 0.03
CA SER A 130 30.06 8.78 0.01
C SER A 130 30.50 9.78 1.08
N VAL A 131 31.54 9.38 1.81
CA VAL A 131 32.51 10.24 2.47
C VAL A 131 33.45 10.81 1.41
N ALA A 132 33.59 12.14 1.37
CA ALA A 132 34.81 12.92 1.12
C ALA A 132 34.40 14.40 0.94
N GLY A 133 34.82 15.39 1.72
CA GLY A 133 35.80 15.40 2.79
C GLY A 133 35.68 16.68 3.62
N SER A 134 36.42 16.67 4.72
CA SER A 134 36.60 17.75 5.69
C SER A 134 36.84 19.14 5.09
N ALA A 135 36.22 20.14 5.70
CA ALA A 135 36.95 21.25 6.32
C ALA A 135 35.99 22.05 7.22
N GLU A 136 36.23 22.01 8.53
CA GLU A 136 35.90 23.09 9.47
C GLU A 136 36.62 24.39 9.04
N PRO A 137 36.09 25.60 9.34
CA PRO A 137 36.15 26.08 10.73
C PRO A 137 34.94 26.88 11.25
N ALA A 138 34.82 26.75 12.58
CA ALA A 138 34.31 27.68 13.58
C ALA A 138 34.05 29.14 13.15
N ILE A 139 33.00 29.74 13.72
CA ILE A 139 33.11 30.90 14.64
C ILE A 139 31.79 30.98 15.45
N GLU A 140 31.96 30.75 16.74
CA GLU A 140 31.10 31.10 17.87
C GLU A 140 30.78 32.60 17.87
N ARG A 141 29.51 32.98 18.04
CA ARG A 141 29.12 34.37 18.31
C ARG A 141 28.17 34.42 19.50
N ASP A 142 28.66 34.98 20.60
CA ASP A 142 27.86 35.67 21.61
C ASP A 142 28.56 37.02 21.94
N PRO A 143 27.81 38.08 22.37
CA PRO A 143 28.05 39.49 22.07
C PRO A 143 28.80 40.23 23.19
N PRO A 144 29.04 41.57 23.11
CA PRO A 144 28.08 42.52 23.73
C PRO A 144 28.06 43.98 23.17
N LYS A 145 27.00 44.70 23.57
CA LYS A 145 26.84 46.13 23.94
C LYS A 145 27.60 47.30 23.26
N GLU A 146 26.79 48.33 23.00
CA GLU A 146 26.91 49.76 23.39
C GLU A 146 27.01 50.84 22.29
N ALA A 147 26.01 51.74 22.39
CA ALA A 147 25.98 53.19 22.15
C ALA A 147 26.47 53.77 20.80
N PHE A 148 25.62 54.59 20.16
CA PHE A 148 25.79 56.06 20.15
C PHE A 148 24.60 56.73 19.46
N SER A 149 24.10 57.80 20.10
CA SER A 149 23.10 58.75 19.59
C SER A 149 23.50 59.40 18.27
N GLN A 150 22.51 59.78 17.46
CA GLN A 150 22.25 61.17 17.06
C GLN A 150 20.75 61.35 16.77
#